data_AF-A0A4Y9F2W2-F1
#
_entry.id   AF-A0A4Y9F2W2-F1
#
_cell.length_a   1.000
_cell.length_b   1.000
_cell.length_c   1.000
_cell.angle_alpha   90.00
_cell.angle_beta   90.00
_cell.angle_gamma   90.00
#
_symmetry.space_group_name_H-M   'P 1'
#
loop_
_entity.id
_entity.type
_entity.pdbx_description
1 polymer ?
#
loop_
_entity_poly.entity_id
_entity_poly.type
_entity_poly.pdbx_seq_one_letter_code
_entity_poly.pdbx_strand_id
1 'polypeptide(L)'
;MTYTPSPQWYKNWPWQQDTIVRLQASITGKEARTVVQAFLAALTLGSSRVYYSGGYCFTEIPTPVRPREESLILELYSAGEDGFDSVLNGVEHLEEFLAGYPHLTITWQELEPQKSKL
;
A
#
# COMPACT_ATOMS: atom_id res chain seq x y z
N MET A 1 -13.37 -1.65 -7.83
CA MET A 1 -13.18 -3.11 -7.74
C MET A 1 -12.54 -3.36 -6.40
N THR A 2 -13.01 -4.36 -5.67
CA THR A 2 -12.41 -4.72 -4.37
C THR A 2 -11.27 -5.69 -4.64
N TYR A 3 -10.09 -5.40 -4.13
CA TYR A 3 -8.97 -6.34 -4.16
C TYR A 3 -9.33 -7.65 -3.44
N THR A 4 -8.83 -8.77 -3.95
CA THR A 4 -8.94 -10.07 -3.27
C THR A 4 -7.57 -10.72 -3.28
N PRO A 5 -6.96 -10.98 -2.11
CA PRO A 5 -5.65 -11.59 -2.04
C PRO A 5 -5.67 -13.02 -2.59
N SER A 6 -4.57 -13.41 -3.23
CA SER A 6 -4.36 -14.77 -3.67
C SER A 6 -4.18 -15.70 -2.46
N PRO A 7 -4.74 -16.93 -2.50
CA PRO A 7 -4.52 -17.90 -1.43
C PRO A 7 -3.03 -18.27 -1.27
N GLN A 8 -2.22 -18.10 -2.33
CA GLN A 8 -0.81 -18.41 -2.29
C GLN A 8 -0.03 -17.36 -1.49
N TRP A 9 -0.37 -16.08 -1.65
CA TRP A 9 0.26 -15.01 -0.88
C TRP A 9 0.02 -15.15 0.62
N TYR A 10 -1.22 -15.46 1.02
CA TYR A 10 -1.56 -15.78 2.42
C TYR A 10 -0.76 -16.98 2.96
N LYS A 11 -0.63 -18.06 2.16
CA LYS A 11 0.14 -19.25 2.56
C LYS A 11 1.63 -19.00 2.68
N ASN A 12 2.18 -18.10 1.86
CA ASN A 12 3.59 -17.75 1.89
C ASN A 12 3.95 -16.88 3.10
N TRP A 13 2.97 -16.26 3.75
CA TRP A 13 3.19 -15.46 4.96
C TRP A 13 3.60 -16.33 6.15
N PRO A 14 4.81 -16.16 6.72
CA PRO A 14 5.26 -16.96 7.84
C PRO A 14 4.87 -16.27 9.17
N TRP A 15 3.60 -16.42 9.56
CA TRP A 15 2.95 -15.86 10.76
C TRP A 15 3.77 -15.90 12.06
N GLN A 16 4.65 -16.88 12.21
CA GLN A 16 5.46 -17.12 13.42
C GLN A 16 6.84 -16.45 13.40
N GLN A 17 7.19 -15.74 12.32
CA GLN A 17 8.47 -15.08 12.15
C GLN A 17 8.29 -13.57 12.09
N ASP A 18 9.27 -12.82 12.60
CA ASP A 18 9.39 -11.37 12.39
C ASP A 18 9.56 -11.08 10.90
N THR A 19 8.43 -11.00 10.21
CA THR A 19 8.33 -10.77 8.78
C THR A 19 7.42 -9.57 8.53
N ILE A 20 7.47 -9.05 7.31
CA ILE A 20 6.68 -7.91 6.86
C ILE A 20 5.83 -8.35 5.66
N VAL A 21 4.50 -8.26 5.79
CA VAL A 21 3.54 -8.45 4.69
C VAL A 21 3.61 -7.19 3.85
N ARG A 22 3.73 -7.35 2.53
CA ARG A 22 3.92 -6.23 1.62
C ARG A 22 3.05 -6.39 0.38
N LEU A 23 2.42 -5.30 0.00
CA LEU A 23 1.58 -5.17 -1.17
C LEU A 23 1.90 -3.85 -1.86
N GLN A 24 2.02 -3.88 -3.19
CA GLN A 24 2.27 -2.68 -3.97
C GLN A 24 0.99 -2.24 -4.68
N ALA A 25 0.64 -0.97 -4.53
CA ALA A 25 -0.40 -0.31 -5.31
C ALA A 25 0.23 0.53 -6.42
N SER A 26 -0.18 0.28 -7.66
CA SER A 26 0.10 1.16 -8.80
C SER A 26 -1.16 1.93 -9.14
N ILE A 27 -1.12 3.24 -8.99
CA ILE A 27 -2.26 4.14 -9.18
C ILE A 27 -1.97 4.99 -10.41
N THR A 28 -2.84 4.91 -11.40
CA THR A 28 -2.71 5.65 -12.65
C THR A 28 -3.92 6.53 -12.92
N GLY A 29 -3.72 7.63 -13.63
CA GLY A 29 -4.75 8.57 -14.05
C GLY A 29 -4.41 10.01 -13.70
N LYS A 30 -5.09 10.93 -14.37
CA LYS A 30 -4.90 12.38 -14.18
C LYS A 30 -4.94 12.72 -12.69
N GLU A 31 -4.00 13.53 -12.23
CA GLU A 31 -3.91 13.98 -10.83
C GLU A 31 -3.69 12.87 -9.77
N ALA A 32 -3.38 11.62 -10.17
CA ALA A 32 -3.11 10.50 -9.24
C ALA A 32 -2.17 10.89 -8.10
N ARG A 33 -1.05 11.56 -8.42
CA ARG A 33 -0.09 12.06 -7.43
C ARG A 33 -0.74 13.03 -6.44
N THR A 34 -1.49 14.02 -6.90
CA THR A 34 -2.14 15.01 -6.01
C THR A 34 -3.17 14.34 -5.10
N VAL A 35 -4.00 13.47 -5.67
CA VAL A 35 -5.06 12.75 -4.94
C VAL A 35 -4.46 11.85 -3.86
N VAL A 36 -3.43 11.08 -4.19
CA VAL A 36 -2.79 10.18 -3.22
C VAL A 36 -2.00 10.94 -2.17
N GLN A 37 -1.36 12.06 -2.50
CA GLN A 37 -0.73 12.90 -1.48
C GLN A 37 -1.76 13.46 -0.48
N ALA A 38 -2.98 13.78 -0.94
CA ALA A 38 -4.07 14.18 -0.04
C ALA A 38 -4.50 13.05 0.90
N PHE A 39 -4.58 11.81 0.39
CA PHE A 39 -4.81 10.62 1.22
C PHE A 39 -3.71 10.44 2.28
N LEU A 40 -2.44 10.44 1.86
CA LEU A 40 -1.31 10.25 2.76
C LEU A 40 -1.22 11.37 3.81
N ALA A 41 -1.56 12.60 3.45
CA ALA A 41 -1.57 13.74 4.38
C ALA A 41 -2.62 13.62 5.49
N ALA A 42 -3.65 12.77 5.32
CA ALA A 42 -4.63 12.46 6.36
C ALA A 42 -4.12 11.41 7.37
N LEU A 43 -3.02 10.73 7.06
CA LEU A 43 -2.41 9.71 7.91
C LEU A 43 -1.34 10.31 8.83
N THR A 44 -0.92 9.55 9.84
CA THR A 44 0.17 9.99 10.73
C THR A 44 1.51 9.84 10.01
N LEU A 45 2.20 10.96 9.80
CA LEU A 45 3.55 10.95 9.22
C LEU A 45 4.57 10.43 10.25
N GLY A 46 5.23 9.32 9.92
CA GLY A 46 6.38 8.79 10.63
C GLY A 46 7.71 9.36 10.12
N SER A 47 8.79 8.62 10.32
CA SER A 47 10.08 8.97 9.73
C SER A 47 10.10 8.65 8.23
N SER A 48 10.95 9.35 7.47
CA SER A 48 11.34 8.94 6.12
C SER A 48 10.20 8.73 5.10
N ARG A 49 9.11 9.53 5.18
CA ARG A 49 7.92 9.43 4.29
C ARG A 49 7.12 8.13 4.44
N VAL A 50 7.20 7.51 5.61
CA VAL A 50 6.30 6.44 6.02
C VAL A 50 5.05 7.08 6.64
N TYR A 51 3.88 6.69 6.15
CA TYR A 51 2.59 7.14 6.66
C TYR A 51 1.89 5.98 7.35
N TYR A 52 1.57 6.13 8.63
CA TYR A 52 1.04 5.07 9.47
C TYR A 52 -0.43 5.30 9.84
N SER A 53 -1.19 4.20 9.91
CA SER A 53 -2.51 4.16 10.52
C SER A 53 -2.81 2.77 11.07
N GLY A 54 -3.17 2.67 12.34
CA GLY A 54 -3.88 1.53 12.91
C GLY A 54 -3.27 0.13 12.71
N GLY A 55 -1.96 0.02 12.44
CA GLY A 55 -1.27 -1.26 12.26
C GLY A 55 -0.65 -1.47 10.88
N TYR A 56 -0.87 -0.60 9.91
CA TYR A 56 -0.20 -0.66 8.60
C TYR A 56 0.49 0.66 8.23
N CYS A 57 1.35 0.59 7.24
CA CYS A 57 2.17 1.69 6.74
C CYS A 57 2.07 1.81 5.22
N PHE A 58 2.05 3.05 4.73
CA PHE A 58 2.25 3.38 3.32
C PHE A 58 3.58 4.09 3.13
N THR A 59 4.32 3.70 2.09
CA THR A 59 5.51 4.41 1.62
C THR A 59 5.41 4.63 0.12
N GLU A 60 5.70 5.86 -0.33
CA GLU A 60 5.83 6.13 -1.76
C GLU A 60 7.13 5.53 -2.29
N ILE A 61 7.04 4.68 -3.31
CA ILE A 61 8.21 4.17 -4.01
C ILE A 61 8.64 5.22 -5.03
N PRO A 62 9.88 5.77 -4.95
CA PRO A 62 10.37 6.73 -5.92
C PRO A 62 10.39 6.09 -7.30
N THR A 63 9.46 6.47 -8.16
CA THR A 63 9.47 6.06 -9.55
C THR A 63 10.34 7.05 -10.33
N PRO A 64 11.30 6.59 -11.15
CA PRO A 64 12.13 7.48 -11.97
C PRO A 64 11.27 8.02 -13.12
N VAL A 65 10.43 9.03 -12.88
CA VAL A 65 9.46 9.42 -13.89
C VAL A 65 9.45 10.90 -14.19
N ARG A 66 9.44 11.12 -15.51
CA ARG A 66 9.31 12.38 -16.22
C ARG A 66 8.07 13.14 -15.72
N PRO A 67 8.08 14.48 -15.76
CA PRO A 67 7.08 15.36 -15.13
C PRO A 67 5.63 15.26 -15.65
N ARG A 68 5.29 14.25 -16.46
CA ARG A 68 3.97 14.06 -17.08
C ARG A 68 3.31 12.72 -16.80
N GLU A 69 3.95 11.78 -16.11
CA GLU A 69 3.26 10.53 -15.85
C GLU A 69 2.31 10.65 -14.66
N GLU A 70 1.06 10.44 -15.02
CA GLU A 70 -0.13 10.22 -14.24
C GLU A 70 -0.04 8.92 -13.40
N SER A 71 1.15 8.52 -12.93
CA SER A 71 1.38 7.26 -12.24
C SER A 71 2.07 7.46 -10.89
N LEU A 72 1.66 6.68 -9.91
CA LEU A 72 2.24 6.66 -8.57
C LEU A 72 2.28 5.23 -8.06
N ILE A 73 3.37 4.87 -7.40
CA ILE A 73 3.52 3.57 -6.75
C ILE A 73 3.59 3.76 -5.24
N LEU A 74 2.69 3.10 -4.52
CA LEU A 74 2.72 2.97 -3.08
C LEU A 74 3.09 1.54 -2.70
N GLU A 75 3.86 1.40 -1.64
CA GLU A 75 4.00 0.15 -0.92
C GLU A 75 3.21 0.24 0.38
N LEU A 76 2.31 -0.71 0.56
CA LEU A 76 1.53 -0.95 1.78
C LEU A 76 2.13 -2.14 2.50
N TYR A 77 2.41 -1.98 3.79
CA TYR A 77 3.01 -3.06 4.56
C TYR A 77 2.63 -3.03 6.04
N SER A 78 2.73 -4.20 6.66
CA SER A 78 2.56 -4.39 8.10
C SER A 78 3.39 -5.59 8.57
N ALA A 79 3.58 -5.72 9.87
CA ALA A 79 4.36 -6.78 10.49
C ALA A 79 3.62 -7.35 11.71
N GLY A 80 4.07 -8.52 12.17
CA GLY A 80 3.49 -9.20 13.33
C GLY A 80 2.32 -10.12 12.98
N GLU A 81 1.69 -10.67 14.02
CA GLU A 81 0.62 -11.67 13.93
C GLU A 81 -0.55 -11.20 13.06
N ASP A 82 -0.95 -9.94 13.24
CA ASP A 82 -2.07 -9.31 12.53
C ASP A 82 -1.63 -8.61 11.23
N GLY A 83 -0.40 -8.85 10.76
CA GLY A 83 0.19 -8.10 9.64
C GLY A 83 -0.60 -8.26 8.34
N PHE A 84 -1.14 -9.44 8.07
CA PHE A 84 -1.91 -9.69 6.85
C PHE A 84 -3.24 -8.94 6.86
N ASP A 85 -4.01 -9.07 7.95
CA ASP A 85 -5.29 -8.40 8.12
C ASP A 85 -5.12 -6.87 8.16
N SER A 86 -4.04 -6.39 8.80
CA SER A 86 -3.69 -4.97 8.80
C SER A 86 -3.42 -4.43 7.38
N VAL A 87 -2.74 -5.21 6.53
CA VAL A 87 -2.55 -4.83 5.12
C VAL A 87 -3.89 -4.82 4.39
N LEU A 88 -4.78 -5.79 4.61
CA LEU A 88 -6.10 -5.77 3.97
C LEU A 88 -6.94 -4.56 4.41
N ASN A 89 -6.90 -4.17 5.69
CA ASN A 89 -7.55 -2.95 6.16
C ASN A 89 -6.97 -1.70 5.47
N GLY A 90 -5.65 -1.66 5.23
CA GLY A 90 -5.02 -0.59 4.48
C GLY A 90 -5.46 -0.54 3.01
N VAL A 91 -5.68 -1.71 2.39
CA VAL A 91 -6.25 -1.83 1.05
C VAL A 91 -7.65 -1.23 1.00
N GLU A 92 -8.52 -1.66 1.91
CA GLU A 92 -9.91 -1.18 1.99
C GLU A 92 -9.94 0.35 2.16
N HIS A 93 -9.15 0.90 3.08
CA HIS A 93 -9.07 2.36 3.28
C HIS A 93 -8.61 3.12 2.02
N LEU A 94 -7.65 2.59 1.26
CA LEU A 94 -7.20 3.23 0.03
C LEU A 94 -8.26 3.11 -1.07
N GLU A 95 -8.90 1.95 -1.23
CA GLU A 95 -9.96 1.75 -2.23
C GLU A 95 -11.19 2.61 -1.94
N GLU A 96 -11.62 2.71 -0.68
CA GLU A 96 -12.70 3.58 -0.24
C GLU A 96 -12.41 5.05 -0.54
N PHE A 97 -11.19 5.51 -0.27
CA PHE A 97 -10.78 6.86 -0.60
C PHE A 97 -10.79 7.10 -2.12
N LEU A 98 -10.22 6.19 -2.90
CA LEU A 98 -10.13 6.29 -4.36
C LEU A 98 -11.49 6.12 -5.05
N ALA A 99 -12.50 5.56 -4.40
CA ALA A 99 -13.86 5.49 -4.93
C ALA A 99 -14.45 6.88 -5.24
N GLY A 100 -13.96 7.94 -4.59
CA GLY A 100 -14.29 9.34 -4.91
C GLY A 100 -13.68 9.86 -6.22
N TYR A 101 -12.77 9.10 -6.86
CA TYR A 101 -11.97 9.52 -8.01
C TYR A 101 -12.04 8.49 -9.15
N PRO A 102 -13.18 8.37 -9.86
CA PRO A 102 -13.43 7.29 -10.82
C PRO A 102 -12.55 7.32 -12.09
N HIS A 103 -11.79 8.40 -12.30
CA HIS A 103 -10.82 8.50 -13.39
C HIS A 103 -9.46 7.86 -13.04
N LEU A 104 -9.26 7.50 -11.77
CA LEU A 104 -8.07 6.78 -11.31
C LEU A 104 -8.29 5.28 -11.43
N THR A 105 -7.22 4.58 -11.82
CA THR A 105 -7.14 3.13 -11.84
C THR A 105 -6.13 2.70 -10.81
N ILE A 106 -6.45 1.69 -10.02
CA ILE A 106 -5.52 1.04 -9.08
C ILE A 106 -5.29 -0.41 -9.50
N THR A 107 -4.04 -0.84 -9.51
CA THR A 107 -3.67 -2.24 -9.63
C THR A 107 -2.78 -2.66 -8.46
N TRP A 108 -2.90 -3.91 -8.07
CA TRP A 108 -2.24 -4.47 -6.90
C TRP A 108 -1.23 -5.52 -7.31
N GLN A 109 -0.06 -5.51 -6.65
CA GLN A 109 0.97 -6.53 -6.80
C GLN A 109 1.37 -7.06 -5.42
N GLU A 110 1.11 -8.34 -5.20
CA GLU A 110 1.57 -9.10 -4.05
C GLU A 110 3.10 -9.20 -4.07
N LEU A 111 3.74 -8.86 -2.96
CA LEU A 111 5.18 -8.95 -2.81
C LEU A 111 5.55 -10.13 -1.89
N GLU A 112 6.73 -10.69 -2.14
CA GLU A 112 7.29 -11.74 -1.29
C GLU A 112 7.49 -11.23 0.14
N PRO A 113 7.22 -12.08 1.15
CA PRO A 113 7.42 -11.72 2.54
C PRO A 113 8.88 -11.40 2.81
N GLN A 114 9.12 -10.29 3.50
CA GLN A 114 10.47 -9.87 3.86
C GLN A 114 10.72 -10.14 5.33
N LYS A 115 11.88 -10.71 5.68
CA LYS A 115 12.31 -10.75 7.08
C LYS A 115 12.50 -9.33 7.60
N SER A 116 11.83 -9.02 8.71
CA SER A 116 12.09 -7.80 9.43
C SER A 116 13.53 -7.87 9.94
N LYS A 117 14.37 -6.97 9.47
CA LYS A 117 15.70 -6.77 10.07
C LYS A 117 15.47 -5.88 11.29
N LEU A 118 14.96 -6.45 12.37
CA LEU A 118 15.15 -5.86 13.69
C LEU A 118 16.59 -6.12 14.15
#